data_AF-A0A1V5QTF6-F1
#
_entry.id   AF-A0A1V5QTF6-F1
#
_cell.length_a   1.000
_cell.length_b   1.000
_cell.length_c   1.000
_cell.angle_alpha   90.00
_cell.angle_beta   90.00
_cell.angle_gamma   90.00
#
_symmetry.space_group_name_H-M   'P 1'
#
loop_
_entity.id
_entity.type
_entity.pdbx_description
1 polymer ?
#
loop_
_entity_poly.entity_id
_entity_poly.type
_entity_poly.pdbx_seq_one_letter_code
_entity_poly.pdbx_strand_id
1 'polypeptide(L)'
;MSGGSLDYVYSRLNDAVIEIKRRATTPLQKAFAIHLNDVSMALYDLEMLYSGDFGVGDEVESLSKCVSKSMVLDTIVKDAEVILVELQNALIDVKSL
;
A
#
# COMPACT_ATOMS: atom_id res chain seq x y z
N MET A 1 -8.06 -24.37 -0.33
CA MET A 1 -7.25 -23.15 -0.46
C MET A 1 -7.31 -22.45 0.88
N SER A 2 -6.19 -22.38 1.60
CA SER A 2 -6.08 -21.52 2.78
C SER A 2 -6.13 -20.07 2.32
N GLY A 3 -6.83 -19.19 3.04
CA GLY A 3 -6.73 -17.74 2.86
C GLY A 3 -5.26 -17.34 2.87
N GLY A 4 -4.80 -16.61 1.85
CA GLY A 4 -3.42 -16.14 1.83
C GLY A 4 -3.23 -14.95 2.79
N SER A 5 -2.10 -14.26 2.66
CA SER A 5 -1.61 -13.26 3.63
C SER A 5 -2.59 -12.09 3.86
N LEU A 6 -3.39 -11.75 2.86
CA LEU A 6 -4.39 -10.70 2.89
C LEU A 6 -5.83 -11.24 2.96
N ASP A 7 -6.03 -12.55 3.21
CA ASP A 7 -7.33 -13.22 3.39
C ASP A 7 -8.43 -12.78 2.40
N TYR A 8 -8.06 -12.58 1.14
CA TYR A 8 -8.98 -12.10 0.09
C TYR A 8 -9.70 -10.77 0.41
N VAL A 9 -9.10 -9.89 1.22
CA VAL A 9 -9.65 -8.57 1.56
C VAL A 9 -9.95 -7.75 0.29
N TYR A 10 -9.16 -7.92 -0.77
CA TYR A 10 -9.44 -7.31 -2.07
C TYR A 10 -10.86 -7.62 -2.58
N SER A 11 -11.34 -8.86 -2.40
CA SER A 11 -12.67 -9.30 -2.82
C SER A 11 -13.76 -8.61 -2.01
N ARG A 12 -13.57 -8.50 -0.69
CA ARG A 12 -14.53 -7.80 0.19
C ARG A 12 -14.56 -6.30 -0.07
N LEU A 13 -13.41 -5.71 -0.36
CA LEU A 13 -13.33 -4.31 -0.77
C LEU A 13 -14.03 -4.09 -2.12
N ASN A 14 -13.88 -5.02 -3.07
CA ASN A 14 -14.58 -4.95 -4.35
C ASN A 14 -16.11 -5.03 -4.18
N ASP A 15 -16.62 -5.87 -3.28
CA ASP A 15 -18.05 -5.91 -2.94
C ASP A 15 -18.54 -4.54 -2.43
N ALA A 16 -17.77 -3.89 -1.55
CA ALA A 16 -18.07 -2.55 -1.06
C ALA A 16 -18.03 -1.50 -2.18
N VAL A 17 -17.07 -1.57 -3.09
CA VAL A 17 -16.95 -0.70 -4.27
C VAL A 17 -18.21 -0.79 -5.14
N ILE A 18 -18.69 -2.01 -5.42
CA ILE A 18 -19.92 -2.24 -6.21
C ILE A 18 -21.11 -1.54 -5.54
N GLU A 19 -21.25 -1.69 -4.22
CA GLU A 19 -22.36 -1.09 -3.49
C GLU A 19 -22.28 0.44 -3.45
N ILE A 20 -21.08 1.01 -3.28
CA ILE A 20 -20.88 2.46 -3.36
C ILE A 20 -21.23 2.96 -4.76
N LYS A 21 -20.71 2.32 -5.82
CA LYS A 21 -21.02 2.70 -7.22
C LYS A 21 -22.53 2.70 -7.50
N ARG A 22 -23.26 1.73 -6.95
CA ARG A 22 -24.72 1.63 -7.08
C ARG A 22 -25.46 2.78 -6.41
N ARG A 23 -24.96 3.26 -5.26
CA ARG A 23 -25.61 4.32 -4.47
C ARG A 23 -25.06 5.73 -4.71
N ALA A 24 -23.91 5.85 -5.38
CA ALA A 24 -23.21 7.12 -5.53
C ALA A 24 -24.00 8.11 -6.40
N THR A 25 -24.38 9.24 -5.80
CA THR A 25 -25.08 10.34 -6.47
C THR A 25 -24.17 11.52 -6.77
N THR A 26 -23.05 11.65 -6.07
CA THR A 26 -22.12 12.78 -6.26
C THR A 26 -20.84 12.39 -7.00
N PRO A 27 -20.19 13.33 -7.70
CA PRO A 27 -18.88 13.09 -8.31
C PRO A 27 -17.81 12.63 -7.30
N LEU A 28 -17.81 13.19 -6.09
CA LEU A 28 -16.88 12.80 -5.02
C LEU A 28 -17.06 11.34 -4.61
N GLN A 29 -18.29 10.86 -4.44
CA GLN A 29 -18.57 9.45 -4.11
C GLN A 29 -18.11 8.51 -5.23
N LYS A 30 -18.33 8.89 -6.49
CA LYS A 30 -17.88 8.10 -7.65
C LYS A 30 -16.35 8.04 -7.72
N ALA A 31 -15.68 9.17 -7.53
CA ALA A 31 -14.22 9.22 -7.50
C ALA A 31 -13.64 8.38 -6.36
N PHE A 32 -14.24 8.45 -5.17
CA PHE A 32 -13.84 7.61 -4.05
C PHE A 32 -14.03 6.11 -4.35
N ALA A 33 -15.13 5.72 -4.99
CA ALA A 33 -15.36 4.33 -5.39
C ALA A 33 -14.36 3.83 -6.45
N ILE A 34 -13.94 4.71 -7.36
CA ILE A 34 -12.87 4.40 -8.33
C ILE A 34 -11.56 4.19 -7.57
N HIS A 35 -11.20 5.09 -6.67
CA HIS A 35 -9.98 4.95 -5.88
C HIS A 35 -9.99 3.67 -5.02
N LEU A 36 -11.11 3.31 -4.38
CA LEU A 36 -11.23 2.05 -3.65
C LEU A 36 -11.09 0.81 -4.56
N ASN A 37 -11.51 0.91 -5.82
CA ASN A 37 -11.28 -0.13 -6.81
C ASN A 37 -9.78 -0.29 -7.10
N ASP A 38 -9.05 0.82 -7.26
CA ASP A 38 -7.59 0.81 -7.46
C ASP A 38 -6.89 0.20 -6.23
N VAL A 39 -7.32 0.54 -5.02
CA VAL A 39 -6.82 -0.07 -3.77
C VAL A 39 -7.11 -1.57 -3.73
N SER A 40 -8.31 -2.01 -4.15
CA SER A 40 -8.63 -3.45 -4.23
C SER A 40 -7.69 -4.19 -5.17
N MET A 41 -7.40 -3.63 -6.35
CA MET A 41 -6.43 -4.23 -7.27
C MET A 41 -5.01 -4.26 -6.71
N ALA A 42 -4.58 -3.19 -6.04
CA ALA A 42 -3.27 -3.18 -5.37
C ALA A 42 -3.18 -4.25 -4.26
N LEU A 43 -4.26 -4.48 -3.50
CA LEU A 43 -4.31 -5.57 -2.52
C LEU A 43 -4.27 -6.95 -3.17
N TYR A 44 -4.92 -7.13 -4.33
CA TYR A 44 -4.83 -8.38 -5.08
C TYR A 44 -3.40 -8.65 -5.56
N ASP A 45 -2.74 -7.66 -6.17
CA ASP A 45 -1.37 -7.84 -6.69
C ASP A 45 -0.38 -8.09 -5.56
N LEU A 46 -0.55 -7.43 -4.40
CA LEU A 46 0.24 -7.73 -3.19
C LEU A 46 -0.01 -9.15 -2.68
N GLU A 47 -1.25 -9.63 -2.71
CA GLU A 47 -1.55 -11.01 -2.33
C GLU A 47 -0.82 -12.00 -3.25
N MET A 48 -0.86 -11.77 -4.57
CA MET A 48 -0.16 -12.61 -5.55
C MET A 48 1.36 -12.54 -5.37
N LEU A 49 1.90 -11.37 -5.03
CA LEU A 49 3.32 -11.20 -4.70
C LEU A 49 3.69 -12.01 -3.45
N TYR A 50 2.89 -11.91 -2.38
CA TYR A 50 3.16 -12.57 -1.10
C TYR A 50 2.96 -14.09 -1.16
N SER A 51 2.05 -14.59 -2.00
CA SER A 51 1.89 -16.02 -2.28
C SER A 51 3.00 -16.58 -3.17
N GLY A 52 3.77 -15.72 -3.85
CA GLY A 52 4.81 -16.08 -4.80
C GLY A 52 4.29 -16.37 -6.21
N ASP A 53 3.02 -16.06 -6.49
CA ASP A 53 2.43 -16.18 -7.82
C ASP A 53 2.89 -15.04 -8.75
N PHE A 54 3.20 -13.87 -8.20
CA PHE A 54 3.80 -12.72 -8.89
C PHE A 54 5.26 -12.50 -8.50
N GLY A 55 6.02 -11.86 -9.40
CA GLY A 55 7.39 -11.42 -9.17
C GLY A 55 7.47 -10.02 -8.56
N VAL A 56 8.62 -9.71 -7.94
CA VAL A 56 8.90 -8.38 -7.42
C VAL A 56 8.80 -7.33 -8.52
N GLY A 57 7.97 -6.32 -8.33
CA GLY A 57 7.75 -5.23 -9.27
C GLY A 57 6.41 -5.30 -9.99
N ASP A 58 5.75 -6.47 -9.99
CA ASP A 58 4.44 -6.65 -10.64
C ASP A 58 3.34 -5.83 -9.94
N GLU A 59 3.48 -5.58 -8.63
CA GLU A 59 2.55 -4.80 -7.82
C GLU A 59 2.65 -3.28 -8.01
N VAL A 60 3.75 -2.79 -8.61
CA VAL A 60 4.11 -1.36 -8.63
C VAL A 60 3.09 -0.53 -9.40
N GLU A 61 2.59 -1.04 -10.54
CA GLU A 61 1.62 -0.30 -11.34
C GLU A 61 0.34 -0.05 -10.55
N SER A 62 -0.20 -1.08 -9.89
CA SER A 62 -1.42 -0.97 -9.10
C SER A 62 -1.24 -0.11 -7.86
N LEU A 63 -0.11 -0.23 -7.15
CA LEU A 63 0.21 0.66 -6.02
C LEU A 63 0.29 2.12 -6.45
N SER A 64 0.87 2.41 -7.62
CA SER A 64 1.02 3.79 -8.12
C SER A 64 -0.31 4.49 -8.42
N LYS A 65 -1.39 3.72 -8.64
CA LYS A 65 -2.74 4.26 -8.87
C LYS A 65 -3.39 4.77 -7.57
N CYS A 66 -3.01 4.21 -6.42
CA CYS A 66 -3.60 4.56 -5.12
C CYS A 66 -2.64 5.25 -4.13
N VAL A 67 -1.33 5.27 -4.40
CA VAL A 67 -0.34 5.94 -3.56
C VAL A 67 0.30 7.11 -4.30
N SER A 68 0.20 8.31 -3.73
CA SER A 68 0.81 9.49 -4.34
C SER A 68 2.33 9.54 -4.12
N LYS A 69 3.04 10.24 -5.01
CA LYS A 69 4.48 10.49 -4.84
C LYS A 69 4.81 11.19 -3.52
N SER A 70 3.94 12.07 -3.02
CA SER A 70 4.17 12.73 -1.73
C SER A 70 4.11 11.75 -0.57
N MET A 71 3.15 10.80 -0.58
CA MET A 71 3.08 9.74 0.44
C MET A 71 4.35 8.89 0.47
N VAL A 72 4.88 8.54 -0.71
CA VAL A 72 6.15 7.79 -0.82
C VAL A 72 7.31 8.60 -0.22
N LEU A 73 7.43 9.87 -0.59
CA LEU A 73 8.50 10.74 -0.07
C LEU A 73 8.40 10.93 1.45
N ASP A 74 7.19 11.12 1.99
CA ASP A 74 6.97 11.27 3.42
C ASP A 74 7.39 10.01 4.20
N THR A 75 7.11 8.82 3.66
CA THR A 75 7.57 7.55 4.25
C THR A 75 9.09 7.44 4.23
N ILE A 76 9.72 7.73 3.08
CA ILE A 76 11.19 7.68 2.93
C ILE A 76 11.87 8.63 3.93
N VAL A 77 11.37 9.86 4.08
CA VAL A 77 11.94 10.84 5.01
C VAL A 77 11.85 10.35 6.45
N LYS A 78 10.70 9.81 6.87
CA LYS A 78 10.53 9.27 8.22
C LYS A 78 11.48 8.11 8.51
N ASP A 79 11.61 7.18 7.57
CA ASP A 79 12.53 6.05 7.72
C ASP A 79 13.98 6.53 7.80
N ALA A 80 14.36 7.50 6.96
CA ALA A 80 15.70 8.09 6.97
C ALA A 80 16.02 8.83 8.27
N GLU A 81 15.05 9.53 8.87
CA GLU A 81 15.22 10.20 10.17
C GLU A 81 15.51 9.19 11.29
N VAL A 82 14.81 8.05 11.32
CA VAL A 82 15.06 6.98 12.29
C VAL A 82 16.47 6.41 12.11
N ILE A 83 16.81 6.02 10.89
CA ILE A 83 18.14 5.47 10.56
C ILE A 83 19.25 6.47 10.89
N LEU A 84 19.02 7.78 10.66
CA LEU A 84 19.99 8.81 10.97
C LEU A 84 20.28 8.89 12.48
N VAL A 85 19.25 8.77 13.32
CA VAL A 85 19.43 8.73 14.78
C VAL A 85 20.20 7.48 15.21
N GLU A 86 19.85 6.32 14.67
CA GLU A 86 20.57 5.06 14.95
C GLU A 86 22.05 5.17 14.56
N LEU A 87 22.33 5.72 13.38
CA LEU A 87 23.68 5.98 12.89
C LEU A 87 24.44 6.96 13.81
N GLN A 88 23.80 8.05 14.23
CA GLN A 88 24.40 9.04 15.13
C GLN A 88 24.79 8.41 16.47
N ASN A 89 23.92 7.58 17.05
CA ASN A 89 24.20 6.86 18.29
C ASN A 89 25.37 5.88 18.12
N ALA A 90 25.36 5.07 17.05
CA ALA A 90 26.46 4.14 16.77
C ALA A 90 27.81 4.87 16.61
N LEU A 91 27.82 6.05 16.00
CA LEU A 91 29.01 6.88 15.88
C LEU A 91 29.51 7.46 17.21
N ILE A 92 28.61 7.74 18.16
CA ILE A 92 28.98 8.16 19.52
C ILE A 92 29.62 6.99 20.27
N ASP A 93 28.98 5.81 20.22
CA ASP A 93 29.48 4.61 20.89
C ASP A 93 30.89 4.25 20.41
N VAL A 94 31.11 4.21 19.10
CA VAL A 94 32.43 3.95 18.50
C VAL A 94 33.51 4.95 18.95
N LYS A 95 33.15 6.23 19.15
CA LYS A 95 34.11 7.27 19.59
C LYS A 95 34.44 7.21 21.09
N SER A 96 33.63 6.50 21.86
CA SER A 96 33.82 6.32 23.31
C SER A 96 34.57 5.04 23.68
N LEU A 97 34.87 4.19 22.69
CA LEU A 97 35.80 3.07 22.77
C LEU A 97 37.26 3.54 22.65
#